data_AF-A0A382TCY3-F1
#
_entry.id   AF-A0A382TCY3-F1
#
_cell.length_a   1.000
_cell.length_b   1.000
_cell.length_c   1.000
_cell.angle_alpha   90.00
_cell.angle_beta   90.00
_cell.angle_gamma   90.00
#
_symmetry.space_group_name_H-M   'P 1'
#
loop_
_entity.id
_entity.type
_entity.pdbx_description
1 polymer ?
#
loop_
_entity_poly.entity_id
_entity_poly.type
_entity_poly.pdbx_seq_one_letter_code
_entity_poly.pdbx_strand_id
1 'polypeptide(L)' 'MEECNVVFHLAALIGIPYSYVSPLAYIKTNFEGTYNVLEAAKNLDLEQVLITSTSE' A
#
# COMPACT_ATOMS: atom_id res chain seq x y z
N MET A 1 2.97 -12.42 6.14
CA MET A 1 3.54 -12.60 4.79
C MET A 1 4.40 -13.86 4.72
N GLU A 2 4.99 -14.32 5.83
CA GLU A 2 5.64 -15.64 5.87
C GLU A 2 4.67 -16.71 5.32
N GLU A 3 5.21 -17.60 4.47
CA GLU A 3 4.49 -18.66 3.73
C GLU A 3 3.50 -18.19 2.64
N CYS A 4 3.54 -16.93 2.22
CA CYS A 4 2.81 -16.45 1.03
C CYS A 4 3.72 -16.42 -0.20
N ASN A 5 3.19 -16.72 -1.40
CA ASN A 5 3.88 -16.48 -2.69
C ASN A 5 3.45 -15.17 -3.36
N VAL A 6 2.21 -14.73 -3.10
CA VAL A 6 1.60 -13.56 -3.76
C VAL A 6 0.85 -12.70 -2.75
N VAL A 7 0.93 -11.38 -2.89
CA VAL A 7 0.17 -10.41 -2.07
C VAL A 7 -0.68 -9.49 -2.93
N PHE A 8 -1.92 -9.28 -2.49
CA PHE A 8 -2.85 -8.28 -3.04
C PHE A 8 -2.93 -7.10 -2.06
N HIS A 9 -2.28 -5.99 -2.38
CA HIS A 9 -2.29 -4.78 -1.57
C HIS A 9 -3.49 -3.90 -1.93
N LEU A 10 -4.58 -4.09 -1.18
CA LEU A 10 -5.86 -3.40 -1.36
C LEU A 10 -6.06 -2.23 -0.39
N ALA A 11 -5.12 -2.00 0.53
CA ALA A 11 -5.28 -1.02 1.60
C ALA A 11 -4.86 0.39 1.14
N ALA A 12 -5.82 1.33 1.13
CA ALA A 12 -5.58 2.74 0.86
C ALA A 12 -6.70 3.61 1.47
N LEU A 13 -6.40 4.87 1.74
CA LEU A 13 -7.40 5.92 1.95
C LEU A 13 -7.75 6.58 0.62
N ILE A 14 -9.04 6.67 0.31
CA ILE A 14 -9.53 7.08 -1.03
C ILE A 14 -10.30 8.42 -0.99
N GLY A 15 -10.87 8.81 0.17
CA GLY A 15 -11.77 9.97 0.23
C GLY A 15 -11.09 11.30 -0.10
N ILE A 16 -11.32 11.86 -1.30
CA ILE A 16 -10.70 13.12 -1.74
C ILE A 16 -10.96 14.28 -0.75
N PRO A 17 -12.19 14.54 -0.25
CA PRO A 17 -12.39 15.65 0.67
C PRO A 17 -11.61 15.52 1.98
N TYR A 18 -11.44 14.28 2.48
CA TYR A 18 -10.70 14.03 3.71
C TYR A 18 -9.18 14.13 3.51
N SER A 19 -8.67 13.93 2.27
CA SER A 19 -7.25 14.09 1.96
C SER A 19 -6.79 15.54 2.11
N TYR A 20 -7.68 16.52 1.87
CA TYR A 20 -7.39 17.93 2.12
C TYR A 20 -7.36 18.28 3.61
N VAL A 21 -8.16 17.58 4.42
CA VAL A 21 -8.24 17.80 5.87
C VAL A 21 -7.08 17.12 6.60
N SER A 22 -6.67 15.93 6.17
CA SER A 22 -5.63 15.13 6.81
C SER A 22 -4.63 14.53 5.80
N PRO A 23 -3.87 15.37 5.07
CA PRO A 23 -2.97 14.89 4.02
C PRO A 23 -1.88 13.95 4.55
N LEU A 24 -1.42 14.17 5.79
CA LEU A 24 -0.43 13.30 6.44
C LEU A 24 -0.95 11.86 6.63
N ALA A 25 -2.24 11.67 6.88
CA ALA A 25 -2.81 10.32 7.00
C ALA A 25 -2.73 9.55 5.67
N TYR A 26 -2.91 10.24 4.54
CA TYR A 26 -2.82 9.67 3.20
C TYR A 26 -1.38 9.34 2.83
N ILE A 27 -0.42 10.22 3.16
CA ILE A 27 1.01 9.94 2.95
C ILE A 27 1.42 8.70 3.75
N LYS A 28 1.09 8.65 5.05
CA LYS A 28 1.43 7.51 5.90
C LYS A 28 0.80 6.21 5.43
N THR A 29 -0.48 6.24 5.03
CA THR A 29 -1.19 5.01 4.66
C THR A 29 -0.86 4.58 3.24
N ASN A 30 -0.99 5.48 2.26
CA ASN A 30 -0.92 5.13 0.84
C ASN A 30 0.52 5.08 0.34
N PHE A 31 1.41 5.94 0.85
CA PHE A 31 2.80 5.99 0.39
C PHE A 31 3.70 5.15 1.30
N GLU A 32 3.81 5.51 2.59
CA GLU A 32 4.67 4.80 3.54
C GLU A 32 4.17 3.37 3.78
N GLY A 33 2.86 3.14 3.88
CA GLY A 33 2.28 1.81 3.97
C GLY A 33 2.59 0.93 2.75
N THR A 34 2.50 1.49 1.54
CA THR A 34 2.90 0.76 0.31
C THR A 34 4.39 0.47 0.27
N TYR A 35 5.23 1.42 0.70
CA TYR A 35 6.66 1.19 0.86
C TYR A 35 6.95 0.01 1.80
N ASN A 36 6.31 -0.01 2.96
CA ASN A 36 6.49 -1.09 3.95
C ASN A 36 6.08 -2.46 3.38
N VAL A 37 4.98 -2.53 2.62
CA VAL A 37 4.53 -3.76 1.95
C VAL A 37 5.57 -4.22 0.92
N LEU A 38 6.10 -3.30 0.11
CA LEU A 38 7.10 -3.62 -0.91
C LEU A 38 8.45 -4.01 -0.30
N GLU A 39 8.88 -3.33 0.77
CA GLU A 39 10.10 -3.67 1.49
C GLU A 39 10.00 -5.06 2.13
N ALA A 40 8.87 -5.35 2.79
CA ALA A 40 8.62 -6.68 3.34
C ALA A 40 8.58 -7.76 2.24
N ALA A 41 7.94 -7.46 1.09
CA ALA A 41 7.89 -8.37 -0.04
C ALA A 41 9.28 -8.67 -0.63
N LYS A 42 10.12 -7.64 -0.75
CA LYS A 42 11.50 -7.78 -1.17
C LYS A 42 12.32 -8.61 -0.19
N ASN A 43 12.19 -8.35 1.12
CA ASN A 43 12.96 -9.07 2.15
C ASN A 43 12.55 -10.54 2.30
N LEU A 44 11.35 -10.90 1.85
CA LEU A 44 10.82 -12.27 1.88
C LEU A 44 10.90 -12.96 0.50
N ASP A 45 11.54 -12.34 -0.50
CA ASP A 45 11.65 -12.84 -1.87
C ASP A 45 10.31 -13.32 -2.47
N LEU A 46 9.24 -12.55 -2.22
CA LEU A 46 7.89 -12.84 -2.76
C LEU A 46 7.90 -12.81 -4.29
N GLU A 47 7.19 -13.74 -4.93
CA GLU A 47 7.12 -13.84 -6.38
C GLU A 47 6.37 -12.66 -7.01
N GLN A 48 5.30 -12.19 -6.36
CA GLN A 48 4.47 -11.13 -6.91
C GLN A 48 3.74 -10.31 -5.83
N VAL A 49 3.65 -8.99 -6.08
CA VAL A 49 2.75 -8.08 -5.36
C VAL A 49 1.87 -7.36 -6.38
N LEU A 50 0.55 -7.46 -6.23
CA LEU A 50 -0.40 -6.66 -6.97
C LEU A 50 -0.84 -5.48 -6.12
N ILE A 51 -0.61 -4.25 -6.60
CA ILE A 51 -1.05 -3.02 -5.95
C ILE A 51 -2.27 -2.50 -6.70
N THR A 52 -3.34 -2.20 -5.96
CA THR A 52 -4.50 -1.51 -6.52
C THR A 52 -4.26 0.00 -6.54
N SER A 53 -4.54 0.63 -7.67
CA SER A 53 -4.46 2.08 -7.89
C SER A 53 -5.77 2.60 -8.48
N THR A 54 -5.92 3.91 -8.56
CA THR A 54 -7.13 4.60 -9.06
C THR A 54 -6.71 5.79 -9.92
N SER A 55 -7.55 6.18 -10.88
CA SER A 55 -7.32 7.34 -11.76
C SER A 55 -7.69 8.69 -11.12
N GLU A 56 -8.45 8.61 -10.04
CA GLU A 56 -8.95 9.71 -9.22
C GLU A 56 -7.88 10.35 -8.33
#